data_AF-A0A1V5ARU9-F1
#
_entry.id   AF-A0A1V5ARU9-F1
#
_cell.length_a   1.000
_cell.length_b   1.000
_cell.length_c   1.000
_cell.angle_alpha   90.00
_cell.angle_beta   90.00
_cell.angle_gamma   90.00
#
_symmetry.space_group_name_H-M   'P 1'
#
loop_
_entity.id
_entity.type
_entity.pdbx_description
1 polymer ?
#
loop_
_entity_poly.entity_id
_entity_poly.type
_entity_poly.pdbx_seq_one_letter_code
_entity_poly.pdbx_strand_id
1 'polypeptide(L)'
;MLTKGEKGILFLLECNNGQISKLRLVKLLFLISMRIALYDFMPYKYGPFSFQLYHDLSRLEKDEWVSTDDSSVFLAKGDLPKIDSKIKNIIRMNSQRFAALDDGMLLDYIYEKHPEYTIFSLYRRTMEYERNSAGIATIGYEGKSIDKFLNELILNKINLVADVRRNAYSIKFGFQRSKLKNYLEKIDIDYIHIPELGISSDKRENLKTYEDYQALFAHYEDELETKKDYLDEIKSMGKNKKIALMCFEKDIKFCHRGIIAKRLRADGIEVTDL
;
A
#
# COMPACT_ATOMS: atom_id res chain seq x y z
N MET A 1 7.98 -13.62 -16.67
CA MET A 1 7.27 -14.73 -16.00
C MET A 1 6.12 -14.14 -15.21
N LEU A 2 4.92 -14.72 -15.30
CA LEU A 2 3.72 -14.18 -14.65
C LEU A 2 3.71 -14.43 -13.14
N THR A 3 3.29 -13.43 -12.37
CA THR A 3 3.12 -13.50 -10.91
C THR A 3 1.92 -14.37 -10.53
N LYS A 4 1.81 -14.70 -9.24
CA LYS A 4 0.65 -15.42 -8.70
C LYS A 4 -0.66 -14.64 -8.90
N GLY A 5 -0.62 -13.32 -8.72
CA GLY A 5 -1.76 -12.43 -8.93
C GLY A 5 -2.18 -12.36 -10.39
N GLU A 6 -1.22 -12.17 -11.30
CA GLU A 6 -1.45 -12.13 -12.75
C GLU A 6 -2.10 -13.42 -13.25
N LYS A 7 -1.60 -14.59 -12.82
CA LYS A 7 -2.25 -15.88 -13.11
C LYS A 7 -3.66 -15.98 -12.53
N GLY A 8 -3.89 -15.41 -11.35
CA GLY A 8 -5.20 -15.35 -10.72
C GLY A 8 -6.21 -14.53 -11.54
N ILE A 9 -5.79 -13.40 -12.12
CA ILE A 9 -6.61 -12.59 -13.03
C ILE A 9 -7.02 -13.43 -14.24
N LEU A 10 -6.05 -14.06 -14.92
CA LEU A 10 -6.31 -14.86 -16.13
C LEU A 10 -7.25 -16.03 -15.86
N PHE A 11 -7.05 -16.74 -14.75
CA PHE A 11 -7.91 -17.87 -14.40
C PHE A 11 -9.31 -17.44 -13.95
N LEU A 12 -9.44 -16.25 -13.34
CA LEU A 12 -10.76 -15.69 -13.03
C LEU A 12 -11.51 -15.30 -14.30
N LEU A 13 -10.83 -14.71 -15.29
CA LEU A 13 -11.39 -14.45 -16.62
C LEU A 13 -11.88 -15.73 -17.29
N GLU A 14 -11.08 -16.81 -17.28
CA GLU A 14 -11.48 -18.12 -17.81
C GLU A 14 -12.77 -18.64 -17.15
N CYS A 15 -12.88 -18.52 -15.83
CA CYS A 15 -14.09 -18.92 -15.08
C CYS A 15 -15.34 -18.07 -15.39
N ASN A 16 -15.16 -16.93 -16.07
CA ASN A 16 -16.24 -16.01 -16.48
C ASN A 16 -16.31 -15.92 -18.01
N ASN A 17 -16.10 -17.04 -18.73
CA ASN A 17 -16.22 -17.13 -20.19
C ASN A 17 -15.30 -16.16 -20.95
N GLY A 18 -14.15 -15.81 -20.35
CA GLY A 18 -13.16 -14.93 -20.96
C GLY A 18 -13.51 -13.43 -20.89
N GLN A 19 -14.58 -13.03 -20.21
CA GLN A 19 -14.97 -11.62 -20.10
C GLN A 19 -15.53 -11.29 -18.71
N ILE A 20 -15.14 -10.14 -18.15
CA ILE A 20 -15.66 -9.67 -16.87
C ILE A 20 -15.60 -8.14 -16.80
N SER A 21 -16.58 -7.51 -16.15
CA SER A 21 -16.48 -6.08 -15.85
C SER A 21 -15.31 -5.81 -14.90
N LYS A 22 -14.67 -4.64 -15.01
CA LYS A 22 -13.58 -4.22 -14.12
C LYS A 22 -14.04 -4.18 -12.67
N LEU A 23 -15.28 -3.73 -12.40
CA LEU A 23 -15.83 -3.71 -11.06
C LEU A 23 -15.89 -5.13 -10.49
N ARG A 24 -16.54 -6.06 -11.21
CA ARG A 24 -16.69 -7.45 -10.79
C ARG A 24 -15.36 -8.15 -10.60
N LEU A 25 -14.40 -7.93 -11.50
CA LEU A 25 -13.05 -8.48 -11.39
C LEU A 25 -12.39 -8.09 -10.06
N VAL A 26 -12.40 -6.80 -9.74
CA VAL A 26 -11.81 -6.28 -8.49
C VAL A 26 -12.54 -6.83 -7.27
N LYS A 27 -13.87 -6.89 -7.30
CA LYS A 27 -14.69 -7.40 -6.17
C LYS A 27 -14.53 -8.89 -5.93
N LEU A 28 -14.48 -9.70 -6.98
CA LEU A 28 -14.21 -11.13 -6.85
C LEU A 28 -12.77 -11.37 -6.37
N LEU A 29 -11.78 -10.65 -6.91
CA LEU A 29 -10.38 -10.78 -6.45
C LEU A 29 -10.20 -10.32 -5.00
N PHE A 30 -10.97 -9.35 -4.52
CA PHE A 30 -11.03 -9.02 -3.09
C PHE A 30 -11.50 -10.20 -2.26
N LEU A 31 -12.68 -10.75 -2.57
CA LEU A 31 -13.26 -11.89 -1.85
C LEU A 31 -12.38 -13.15 -1.91
N ILE A 32 -11.71 -13.37 -3.04
CA ILE A 32 -10.70 -14.44 -3.20
C ILE A 32 -9.48 -14.16 -2.32
N SER A 33 -8.99 -12.92 -2.30
CA SER A 33 -7.78 -12.54 -1.56
C SER A 33 -7.95 -12.65 -0.05
N MET A 34 -9.18 -12.56 0.45
CA MET A 34 -9.51 -12.87 1.84
C MET A 34 -9.28 -14.34 2.23
N ARG A 35 -9.26 -15.26 1.25
CA ARG A 35 -9.04 -16.70 1.46
C ARG A 35 -7.64 -17.15 1.08
N ILE A 36 -6.99 -16.43 0.16
CA ILE A 36 -5.64 -16.74 -0.31
C ILE A 36 -4.95 -15.48 -0.79
N ALA A 37 -3.76 -15.18 -0.26
CA ALA A 37 -3.03 -13.98 -0.63
C ALA A 37 -2.72 -13.94 -2.16
N LEU A 38 -3.43 -13.07 -2.88
CA LEU A 38 -3.21 -12.71 -4.28
C LEU A 38 -2.93 -11.21 -4.41
N TYR A 39 -3.80 -10.39 -3.81
CA TYR A 39 -3.69 -8.94 -3.75
C TYR A 39 -4.05 -8.43 -2.36
N ASP A 40 -3.52 -7.26 -2.01
CA ASP A 40 -3.98 -6.49 -0.85
C ASP A 40 -4.96 -5.40 -1.32
N PHE A 41 -5.84 -4.95 -0.43
CA PHE A 41 -6.89 -3.98 -0.79
C PHE A 41 -7.02 -2.87 0.26
N MET A 42 -7.41 -1.70 -0.22
CA MET A 42 -7.74 -0.52 0.59
C MET A 42 -9.13 0.06 0.22
N PRO A 43 -9.83 0.78 1.12
CA PRO A 43 -11.09 1.47 0.82
C PRO A 43 -10.89 2.58 -0.21
N TYR A 44 -11.58 2.55 -1.35
CA TYR A 44 -11.49 3.63 -2.36
C TYR A 44 -12.70 3.67 -3.29
N LYS A 45 -13.39 4.82 -3.36
CA LYS A 45 -14.48 5.21 -4.29
C LYS A 45 -15.67 4.27 -4.46
N TYR A 46 -15.45 2.99 -4.67
CA TYR A 46 -16.48 1.96 -4.82
C TYR A 46 -16.13 0.73 -3.96
N GLY A 47 -15.56 0.90 -2.77
CA GLY A 47 -15.25 -0.21 -1.85
C GLY A 47 -13.80 -0.66 -1.93
N PRO A 48 -13.52 -1.98 -1.81
CA PRO A 48 -12.16 -2.51 -1.92
C PRO A 48 -11.52 -2.22 -3.29
N PHE A 49 -10.29 -1.73 -3.27
CA PHE A 49 -9.51 -1.38 -4.45
C PHE A 49 -8.03 -1.77 -4.28
N SER A 50 -7.36 -2.10 -5.39
CA SER A 50 -5.93 -2.44 -5.43
C SER A 50 -5.24 -1.78 -6.62
N PHE A 51 -4.30 -0.87 -6.36
CA PHE A 51 -3.41 -0.30 -7.36
C PHE A 51 -2.48 -1.36 -7.96
N GLN A 52 -2.04 -2.35 -7.16
CA GLN A 52 -1.21 -3.44 -7.67
C GLN A 52 -1.96 -4.29 -8.71
N LEU A 53 -3.25 -4.57 -8.48
CA LEU A 53 -4.09 -5.29 -9.44
C LEU A 53 -4.19 -4.54 -10.77
N TYR A 54 -4.44 -3.23 -10.75
CA TYR A 54 -4.51 -2.45 -12.00
C TYR A 54 -3.15 -2.33 -12.70
N HIS A 55 -2.06 -2.25 -11.95
CA HIS A 55 -0.71 -2.31 -12.54
C HIS A 55 -0.45 -3.64 -13.24
N ASP A 56 -0.85 -4.75 -12.61
CA ASP A 56 -0.72 -6.09 -13.19
C ASP A 56 -1.63 -6.25 -14.42
N LEU A 57 -2.85 -5.69 -14.40
CA LEU A 57 -3.72 -5.63 -15.59
C LEU A 57 -3.07 -4.90 -16.76
N SER A 58 -2.49 -3.72 -16.54
CA SER A 58 -1.79 -2.98 -17.60
C SER A 58 -0.58 -3.73 -18.14
N ARG A 59 0.10 -4.52 -17.30
CA ARG A 59 1.21 -5.39 -17.75
C ARG A 59 0.70 -6.57 -18.57
N LEU A 60 -0.37 -7.23 -18.11
CA LEU A 60 -1.02 -8.32 -18.85
C LEU A 60 -1.54 -7.85 -20.22
N GLU A 61 -2.08 -6.64 -20.30
CA GLU A 61 -2.54 -6.04 -21.56
C GLU A 61 -1.37 -5.74 -22.49
N LYS A 62 -0.28 -5.13 -21.97
CA LYS A 62 0.94 -4.90 -22.73
C LYS A 62 1.56 -6.20 -23.27
N ASP A 63 1.49 -7.28 -22.50
CA ASP A 63 1.98 -8.61 -22.86
C ASP A 63 0.91 -9.43 -23.65
N GLU A 64 -0.17 -8.78 -24.08
CA GLU A 64 -1.27 -9.31 -24.90
C GLU A 64 -1.99 -10.53 -24.30
N TRP A 65 -1.96 -10.70 -22.98
CA TRP A 65 -2.73 -11.73 -22.30
C TRP A 65 -4.22 -11.37 -22.19
N VAL A 66 -4.49 -10.08 -22.06
CA VAL A 66 -5.84 -9.51 -21.97
C VAL A 66 -5.96 -8.30 -22.89
N SER A 67 -7.19 -7.91 -23.21
CA SER A 67 -7.51 -6.58 -23.70
C SER A 67 -8.48 -5.90 -22.74
N THR A 68 -8.43 -4.58 -22.65
CA THR A 68 -9.36 -3.82 -21.80
C THR A 68 -10.09 -2.75 -22.61
N ASP A 69 -11.37 -2.56 -22.32
CA ASP A 69 -12.10 -1.34 -22.69
C ASP A 69 -12.34 -0.48 -21.44
N ASP A 70 -13.15 0.57 -21.52
CA ASP A 70 -13.42 1.44 -20.37
C ASP A 70 -14.01 0.70 -19.16
N SER A 71 -14.84 -0.32 -19.41
CA SER A 71 -15.68 -1.01 -18.42
C SER A 71 -15.26 -2.45 -18.11
N SER A 72 -14.57 -3.12 -19.03
CA SER A 72 -14.43 -4.58 -19.05
C SER A 72 -13.01 -5.03 -19.37
N VAL A 73 -12.73 -6.28 -19.04
CA VAL A 73 -11.48 -6.99 -19.32
C VAL A 73 -11.82 -8.28 -20.07
N PHE A 74 -11.08 -8.57 -21.12
CA PHE A 74 -11.27 -9.72 -21.99
C PHE A 74 -10.00 -10.55 -22.04
N LEU A 75 -10.15 -11.87 -22.07
CA LEU A 75 -9.03 -12.79 -22.26
C LEU A 75 -8.66 -12.83 -23.75
N ALA A 76 -7.40 -12.54 -24.07
CA ALA A 76 -6.90 -12.55 -25.44
C ALA A 76 -6.19 -13.87 -25.81
N LYS A 77 -5.63 -14.59 -24.83
CA LYS A 77 -4.90 -15.86 -25.02
C LYS A 77 -5.59 -17.01 -24.30
N GLY A 78 -5.87 -18.10 -25.02
CA GLY A 78 -6.54 -19.29 -24.47
C GLY A 78 -5.62 -20.29 -23.77
N ASP A 79 -4.34 -20.36 -24.12
CA ASP A 79 -3.37 -21.26 -23.45
C ASP A 79 -2.85 -20.62 -22.16
N LEU A 80 -3.56 -20.87 -21.07
CA LEU A 80 -3.27 -20.24 -19.78
C LEU A 80 -2.08 -20.88 -19.07
N PRO A 81 -1.24 -20.08 -18.40
CA PRO A 81 -0.14 -20.61 -17.60
C PRO A 81 -0.64 -21.49 -16.45
N LYS A 82 0.14 -22.50 -16.09
CA LYS A 82 -0.16 -23.32 -14.90
C LYS A 82 -0.22 -22.45 -13.64
N ILE A 83 -1.28 -22.67 -12.86
CA ILE A 83 -1.52 -22.07 -11.55
C ILE A 83 -1.68 -23.18 -10.51
N ASP A 84 -1.29 -22.88 -9.27
CA ASP A 84 -1.46 -23.78 -8.13
C ASP A 84 -2.92 -24.23 -7.96
N SER A 85 -3.12 -25.52 -7.66
CA SER A 85 -4.45 -26.15 -7.62
C SER A 85 -5.34 -25.59 -6.52
N LYS A 86 -4.77 -25.19 -5.38
CA LYS A 86 -5.52 -24.55 -4.29
C LYS A 86 -6.03 -23.19 -4.72
N ILE A 87 -5.21 -22.37 -5.39
CA ILE A 87 -5.65 -21.09 -5.95
C ILE A 87 -6.76 -21.33 -6.98
N LYS A 88 -6.54 -22.28 -7.92
CA LYS A 88 -7.49 -22.64 -8.97
C LYS A 88 -8.88 -22.95 -8.41
N ASN A 89 -8.93 -23.77 -7.35
CA ASN A 89 -10.17 -24.16 -6.70
C ASN A 89 -10.86 -22.99 -6.00
N ILE A 90 -10.12 -22.14 -5.27
CA ILE A 90 -10.70 -20.98 -4.59
C ILE A 90 -11.30 -19.98 -5.59
N ILE A 91 -10.62 -19.73 -6.71
CA ILE A 91 -11.14 -18.85 -7.77
C ILE A 91 -12.44 -19.43 -8.34
N ARG A 92 -12.43 -20.71 -8.73
CA ARG A 92 -13.62 -21.39 -9.28
C ARG A 92 -14.81 -21.33 -8.32
N MET A 93 -14.59 -21.65 -7.04
CA MET A 93 -15.63 -21.61 -6.01
C MET A 93 -16.23 -20.22 -5.83
N ASN A 94 -15.41 -19.16 -5.81
CA ASN A 94 -15.92 -17.79 -5.71
C ASN A 94 -16.67 -17.37 -6.97
N SER A 95 -16.16 -17.72 -8.15
CA SER A 95 -16.84 -17.43 -9.43
C SER A 95 -18.23 -18.05 -9.47
N GLN A 96 -18.35 -19.33 -9.06
CA GLN A 96 -19.63 -20.04 -8.98
C GLN A 96 -20.56 -19.44 -7.91
N ARG A 97 -20.03 -19.16 -6.72
CA ARG A 97 -20.82 -18.64 -5.59
C ARG A 97 -21.53 -17.34 -5.92
N PHE A 98 -20.89 -16.46 -6.69
CA PHE A 98 -21.42 -15.13 -7.00
C PHE A 98 -21.95 -15.02 -8.43
N ALA A 99 -22.04 -16.12 -9.19
CA ALA A 99 -22.43 -16.13 -10.60
C ALA A 99 -23.80 -15.49 -10.86
N ALA A 100 -24.76 -15.66 -9.94
CA ALA A 100 -26.12 -15.14 -10.07
C ALA A 100 -26.27 -13.66 -9.66
N LEU A 101 -25.26 -13.07 -9.02
CA LEU A 101 -25.31 -11.66 -8.62
C LEU A 101 -24.84 -10.78 -9.77
N ASP A 102 -25.60 -9.72 -10.07
CA ASP A 102 -25.07 -8.61 -10.86
C ASP A 102 -24.02 -7.82 -10.07
N ASP A 103 -23.43 -6.83 -10.74
CA ASP A 103 -22.36 -6.00 -10.19
C ASP A 103 -22.80 -5.15 -8.99
N GLY A 104 -24.05 -4.66 -8.99
CA GLY A 104 -24.61 -3.89 -7.89
C GLY A 104 -24.87 -4.77 -6.68
N MET A 105 -25.50 -5.94 -6.88
CA MET A 105 -25.75 -6.92 -5.83
C MET A 105 -24.46 -7.46 -5.21
N LEU A 106 -23.42 -7.70 -6.02
CA LEU A 106 -22.10 -8.10 -5.51
C LEU A 106 -21.47 -6.99 -4.67
N LEU A 107 -21.60 -5.73 -5.11
CA LEU A 107 -21.10 -4.58 -4.38
C LEU A 107 -21.84 -4.40 -3.04
N ASP A 108 -23.16 -4.51 -3.04
CA ASP A 108 -23.99 -4.45 -1.84
C ASP A 108 -23.63 -5.56 -0.84
N TYR A 109 -23.46 -6.80 -1.31
CA TYR A 109 -22.98 -7.91 -0.48
C TYR A 109 -21.65 -7.58 0.21
N ILE A 110 -20.69 -6.99 -0.54
CA ILE A 110 -19.41 -6.58 0.04
C ILE A 110 -19.61 -5.47 1.07
N TYR A 111 -20.46 -4.48 0.81
CA TYR A 111 -20.65 -3.35 1.73
C TYR A 111 -21.32 -3.78 3.03
N GLU A 112 -22.23 -4.75 2.98
CA GLU A 112 -22.86 -5.33 4.16
C GLU A 112 -21.84 -6.10 5.02
N LYS A 113 -20.94 -6.87 4.40
CA LYS A 113 -19.96 -7.70 5.12
C LYS A 113 -18.67 -6.97 5.50
N HIS A 114 -18.35 -5.89 4.79
CA HIS A 114 -17.09 -5.15 4.90
C HIS A 114 -17.34 -3.63 4.90
N PRO A 115 -18.07 -3.11 5.90
CA PRO A 115 -18.41 -1.69 5.98
C PRO A 115 -17.17 -0.78 6.07
N GLU A 116 -16.03 -1.28 6.56
CA GLU A 116 -14.75 -0.56 6.61
C GLU A 116 -14.25 -0.14 5.22
N TYR A 117 -14.65 -0.85 4.17
CA TYR A 117 -14.28 -0.49 2.81
C TYR A 117 -15.14 0.65 2.22
N THR A 118 -16.17 1.09 2.94
CA THR A 118 -17.13 2.10 2.45
C THR A 118 -16.76 3.54 2.81
N ILE A 119 -15.71 3.74 3.63
CA ILE A 119 -15.36 5.06 4.19
C ILE A 119 -15.05 6.14 3.14
N PHE A 120 -14.55 5.74 1.96
CA PHE A 120 -14.31 6.63 0.82
C PHE A 120 -15.25 6.34 -0.36
N SER A 121 -16.34 5.61 -0.12
CA SER A 121 -17.27 5.27 -1.18
C SER A 121 -18.03 6.52 -1.67
N LEU A 122 -18.21 6.57 -2.99
CA LEU A 122 -19.07 7.47 -3.75
C LEU A 122 -20.43 6.83 -4.05
N TYR A 123 -20.58 5.53 -3.80
CA TYR A 123 -21.84 4.81 -3.96
C TYR A 123 -22.67 4.89 -2.68
N ARG A 124 -22.14 4.39 -1.56
CA ARG A 124 -22.78 4.42 -0.23
C ARG A 124 -21.72 4.34 0.85
N ARG A 125 -21.78 5.24 1.84
CA ARG A 125 -20.95 5.18 3.05
C ARG A 125 -21.79 4.60 4.19
N THR A 126 -21.37 3.47 4.73
CA THR A 126 -22.05 2.80 5.86
C THR A 126 -21.22 2.84 7.14
N MET A 127 -20.04 3.47 7.08
CA MET A 127 -19.14 3.69 8.20
C MET A 127 -18.60 5.12 8.11
N GLU A 128 -18.60 5.82 9.25
CA GLU A 128 -17.98 7.13 9.37
C GLU A 128 -16.45 7.01 9.45
N TYR A 129 -15.76 7.99 8.88
CA TYR A 129 -14.30 8.06 8.95
C TYR A 129 -13.84 9.50 9.00
N GLU A 130 -13.14 9.84 10.08
CA GLU A 130 -12.54 11.15 10.30
C GLU A 130 -11.07 11.00 10.69
N ARG A 131 -10.22 11.84 10.10
CA ARG A 131 -8.78 11.95 10.43
C ARG A 131 -8.50 13.10 11.39
N ASN A 132 -9.26 13.13 12.48
CA ASN A 132 -9.13 14.13 13.54
C ASN A 132 -8.13 13.63 14.59
N SER A 133 -6.91 13.33 14.17
CA SER A 133 -5.84 12.88 15.07
C SER A 133 -4.57 13.70 14.87
N ALA A 134 -3.85 13.91 15.96
CA ALA A 134 -2.54 14.53 16.00
C ALA A 134 -1.52 13.52 16.52
N GLY A 135 -0.23 13.81 16.34
CA GLY A 135 0.87 13.00 16.84
C GLY A 135 1.80 12.51 15.74
N ILE A 136 2.79 11.72 16.15
CA ILE A 136 3.81 11.20 15.24
C ILE A 136 3.79 9.68 15.31
N ALA A 137 3.85 9.05 14.15
CA ALA A 137 3.97 7.62 13.98
C ALA A 137 5.16 7.30 13.08
N THR A 138 5.64 6.07 13.14
CA THR A 138 6.67 5.57 12.24
C THR A 138 6.12 4.45 11.38
N ILE A 139 6.54 4.37 10.11
CA ILE A 139 6.09 3.32 9.20
C ILE A 139 7.20 2.89 8.22
N GLY A 140 7.36 1.58 8.05
CA GLY A 140 8.24 0.95 7.06
C GLY A 140 7.45 0.26 5.98
N TYR A 141 7.91 0.31 4.72
CA TYR A 141 7.22 -0.31 3.58
C TYR A 141 7.85 -1.62 3.07
N GLU A 142 8.95 -2.06 3.66
CA GLU A 142 9.53 -3.38 3.43
C GLU A 142 8.49 -4.48 3.68
N GLY A 143 8.41 -5.45 2.76
CA GLY A 143 7.39 -6.51 2.81
C GLY A 143 5.94 -6.08 2.56
N LYS A 144 5.60 -4.79 2.48
CA LYS A 144 4.23 -4.29 2.22
C LYS A 144 3.99 -3.97 0.74
N SER A 145 2.90 -4.41 0.14
CA SER A 145 2.46 -3.86 -1.16
C SER A 145 2.07 -2.39 -0.98
N ILE A 146 1.94 -1.65 -2.09
CA ILE A 146 1.42 -0.28 -2.02
C ILE A 146 0.02 -0.23 -1.40
N ASP A 147 -0.84 -1.20 -1.73
CA ASP A 147 -2.21 -1.26 -1.23
C ASP A 147 -2.25 -1.52 0.28
N LYS A 148 -1.41 -2.44 0.77
CA LYS A 148 -1.28 -2.71 2.20
C LYS A 148 -0.75 -1.50 2.96
N PHE A 149 0.25 -0.82 2.40
CA PHE A 149 0.82 0.39 2.98
C PHE A 149 -0.23 1.51 3.09
N LEU A 150 -0.96 1.80 2.02
CA LEU A 150 -2.02 2.82 2.04
C LEU A 150 -3.14 2.45 3.01
N ASN A 151 -3.55 1.18 3.05
CA ASN A 151 -4.56 0.71 4.00
C ASN A 151 -4.12 0.93 5.46
N GLU A 152 -2.84 0.66 5.78
CA GLU A 152 -2.30 0.85 7.12
C GLU A 152 -2.27 2.33 7.54
N LEU A 153 -1.95 3.24 6.61
CA LEU A 153 -2.04 4.69 6.85
C LEU A 153 -3.49 5.12 7.14
N ILE A 154 -4.45 4.58 6.38
CA ILE A 154 -5.89 4.87 6.55
C ILE A 154 -6.37 4.40 7.93
N LEU A 155 -6.08 3.15 8.30
CA LEU A 155 -6.46 2.58 9.60
C LEU A 155 -5.86 3.36 10.77
N ASN A 156 -4.64 3.87 10.59
CA ASN A 156 -3.96 4.68 11.60
C ASN A 156 -4.32 6.17 11.55
N LYS A 157 -5.26 6.59 10.69
CA LYS A 157 -5.72 7.97 10.53
C LYS A 157 -4.58 8.96 10.23
N ILE A 158 -3.58 8.53 9.46
CA ILE A 158 -2.45 9.37 9.07
C ILE A 158 -2.95 10.48 8.14
N ASN A 159 -2.60 11.73 8.46
CA ASN A 159 -2.89 12.91 7.66
C ASN A 159 -1.76 13.23 6.68
N LEU A 160 -0.52 12.94 7.06
CA LEU A 160 0.67 13.33 6.31
C LEU A 160 1.75 12.24 6.40
N VAL A 161 2.35 11.89 5.27
CA VAL A 161 3.55 11.05 5.20
C VAL A 161 4.76 11.96 5.04
N ALA A 162 5.69 11.88 6.00
CA ALA A 162 6.99 12.51 5.92
C ALA A 162 8.01 11.45 5.48
N ASP A 163 8.37 11.47 4.20
CA ASP A 163 9.41 10.60 3.66
C ASP A 163 10.78 11.09 4.11
N VAL A 164 11.44 10.34 4.98
CA VAL A 164 12.77 10.67 5.52
C VAL A 164 13.88 9.89 4.79
N ARG A 165 13.60 9.28 3.63
CA ARG A 165 14.65 8.68 2.79
C ARG A 165 15.52 9.77 2.21
N ARG A 166 16.85 9.57 2.17
CA ARG A 166 17.75 10.48 1.46
C ARG A 166 17.36 10.60 -0.01
N ASN A 167 17.21 9.45 -0.66
CA ASN A 167 16.74 9.34 -2.04
C ASN A 167 15.36 8.70 -2.01
N ALA A 168 14.31 9.44 -2.38
CA ALA A 168 12.93 8.94 -2.48
C ALA A 168 12.69 8.08 -3.73
N TYR A 169 13.67 7.22 -4.04
CA TYR A 169 13.65 6.24 -5.12
C TYR A 169 13.39 4.85 -4.55
N SER A 170 12.64 4.03 -5.28
CA SER A 170 12.45 2.62 -4.97
C SER A 170 12.15 1.85 -6.26
N ILE A 171 12.71 0.65 -6.37
CA ILE A 171 12.33 -0.32 -7.41
C ILE A 171 10.98 -0.97 -7.11
N LYS A 172 10.52 -0.91 -5.86
CA LYS A 172 9.25 -1.48 -5.45
C LYS A 172 8.11 -0.64 -6.01
N PHE A 173 7.18 -1.29 -6.69
CA PHE A 173 6.03 -0.63 -7.30
C PHE A 173 5.30 0.26 -6.29
N GLY A 174 5.04 1.51 -6.70
CA GLY A 174 4.30 2.50 -5.92
C GLY A 174 5.11 3.31 -4.91
N PHE A 175 6.38 2.99 -4.64
CA PHE A 175 7.20 3.69 -3.63
C PHE A 175 8.22 4.69 -4.21
N GLN A 176 8.14 4.98 -5.51
CA GLN A 176 8.83 6.12 -6.12
C GLN A 176 8.12 7.42 -5.73
N ARG A 177 8.86 8.50 -5.42
CA ARG A 177 8.32 9.78 -4.94
C ARG A 177 7.05 10.25 -5.64
N SER A 178 7.08 10.37 -6.97
CA SER A 178 5.95 10.88 -7.75
C SER A 178 4.73 9.97 -7.69
N LYS A 179 4.92 8.65 -7.83
CA LYS A 179 3.83 7.67 -7.74
C LYS A 179 3.23 7.63 -6.34
N LEU A 180 4.07 7.59 -5.31
CA LEU A 180 3.63 7.55 -3.93
C LEU A 180 2.82 8.79 -3.56
N LYS A 181 3.33 9.99 -3.89
CA LYS A 181 2.60 11.25 -3.72
C LYS A 181 1.22 11.19 -4.39
N ASN A 182 1.15 10.79 -5.65
CA ASN A 182 -0.12 10.68 -6.37
C ASN A 182 -1.10 9.69 -5.74
N TYR A 183 -0.63 8.60 -5.14
CA TYR A 183 -1.49 7.63 -4.45
C TYR A 183 -2.00 8.14 -3.10
N LEU A 184 -1.16 8.84 -2.34
CA LEU A 184 -1.53 9.47 -1.07
C LEU A 184 -2.56 10.60 -1.29
N GLU A 185 -2.37 11.43 -2.31
CA GLU A 185 -3.31 12.50 -2.67
C GLU A 185 -4.69 11.96 -3.04
N LYS A 186 -4.79 10.79 -3.70
CA LYS A 186 -6.07 10.15 -4.03
C LYS A 186 -6.91 9.77 -2.81
N ILE A 187 -6.28 9.66 -1.64
CA ILE A 187 -6.93 9.34 -0.38
C ILE A 187 -6.76 10.47 0.64
N ASP A 188 -6.52 11.70 0.19
CA ASP A 188 -6.39 12.90 1.03
C ASP A 188 -5.31 12.80 2.12
N ILE A 189 -4.17 12.18 1.80
CA ILE A 189 -2.98 12.16 2.65
C ILE A 189 -1.89 13.03 2.02
N ASP A 190 -1.38 14.00 2.78
CA ASP A 190 -0.31 14.89 2.35
C ASP A 190 1.02 14.13 2.26
N TYR A 191 1.92 14.60 1.40
CA TYR A 191 3.27 14.05 1.26
C TYR A 191 4.32 15.16 1.30
N ILE A 192 5.30 15.00 2.19
CA ILE A 192 6.52 15.81 2.21
C ILE A 192 7.74 14.90 2.15
N HIS A 193 8.81 15.37 1.52
CA HIS A 193 10.08 14.67 1.44
C HIS A 193 11.13 15.50 2.16
N ILE A 194 11.78 14.92 3.18
CA ILE A 194 12.79 15.57 4.03
C ILE A 194 14.11 14.81 3.87
N PRO A 195 14.82 14.95 2.74
CA PRO A 195 16.05 14.21 2.45
C PRO A 195 17.21 14.51 3.42
N GLU A 196 17.15 15.62 4.14
CA GLU A 196 18.14 16.02 5.15
C GLU A 196 18.13 15.10 6.37
N LEU A 197 16.96 14.53 6.68
CA LEU A 197 16.82 13.48 7.69
C LEU A 197 17.20 12.08 7.15
N GLY A 198 17.59 11.94 5.88
CA GLY A 198 18.05 10.67 5.34
C GLY A 198 19.54 10.42 5.56
N ILE A 199 19.93 9.15 5.67
CA ILE A 199 21.34 8.75 5.60
C ILE A 199 21.77 8.64 4.13
N SER A 200 22.90 9.25 3.79
CA SER A 200 23.45 9.21 2.45
C SER A 200 23.83 7.80 1.98
N SER A 201 23.81 7.54 0.68
CA SER A 201 24.07 6.19 0.14
C SER A 201 25.51 5.74 0.33
N ASP A 202 26.48 6.64 0.18
CA ASP A 202 27.91 6.42 0.41
C ASP A 202 28.20 5.89 1.83
N LYS A 203 27.47 6.39 2.84
CA LYS A 203 27.58 5.91 4.23
C LYS A 203 26.98 4.52 4.46
N ARG A 204 26.26 3.98 3.48
CA ARG A 204 25.57 2.67 3.56
C ARG A 204 26.21 1.58 2.71
N GLU A 205 27.14 1.93 1.81
CA GLU A 205 27.70 1.00 0.82
C GLU A 205 28.55 -0.14 1.40
N ASN A 206 28.99 -0.05 2.65
CA ASN A 206 29.92 -1.00 3.28
C ASN A 206 29.42 -1.63 4.59
N LEU A 207 28.13 -1.55 4.92
CA LEU A 207 27.59 -2.14 6.15
C LEU A 207 27.46 -3.67 5.98
N LYS A 208 28.22 -4.45 6.75
CA LYS A 208 28.23 -5.93 6.65
C LYS A 208 27.87 -6.62 7.96
N THR A 209 28.16 -5.97 9.08
CA THR A 209 28.00 -6.51 10.43
C THR A 209 27.02 -5.67 11.24
N TYR A 210 26.49 -6.23 12.33
CA TYR A 210 25.61 -5.48 13.23
C TYR A 210 26.31 -4.26 13.81
N GLU A 211 27.60 -4.39 14.10
CA GLU A 211 28.49 -3.36 14.63
C GLU A 211 28.61 -2.18 13.65
N ASP A 212 28.69 -2.45 12.34
CA ASP A 212 28.72 -1.38 11.31
C ASP A 212 27.44 -0.54 11.35
N TYR A 213 26.28 -1.18 11.50
CA TYR A 213 25.01 -0.47 11.63
C TYR A 213 24.94 0.35 12.92
N GLN A 214 25.42 -0.19 14.05
CA GLN A 214 25.45 0.55 15.31
C GLN A 214 26.36 1.78 15.23
N ALA A 215 27.55 1.64 14.63
CA ALA A 215 28.47 2.76 14.43
C ALA A 215 27.86 3.84 13.51
N LEU A 216 27.20 3.44 12.42
CA LEU A 216 26.49 4.36 11.54
C LEU A 216 25.39 5.11 12.28
N PHE A 217 24.58 4.41 13.09
CA PHE A 217 23.48 5.02 13.81
C PHE A 217 23.93 5.93 14.94
N ALA A 218 25.04 5.62 15.62
CA ALA A 218 25.66 6.51 16.59
C ALA A 218 26.11 7.83 15.93
N HIS A 219 26.83 7.75 14.81
CA HIS A 219 27.23 8.95 14.06
C HIS A 219 26.01 9.73 13.55
N TYR A 220 24.96 9.04 13.10
CA TYR A 220 23.73 9.70 12.65
C TYR A 220 22.98 10.37 13.81
N GLU A 221 23.01 9.81 15.02
CA GLU A 221 22.46 10.44 16.22
C GLU A 221 23.14 11.77 16.53
N ASP A 222 24.48 11.84 16.42
CA ASP A 222 25.23 13.09 16.57
C ASP A 222 24.88 14.11 15.47
N GLU A 223 24.74 13.67 14.22
CA GLU A 223 24.34 14.55 13.11
C GLU A 223 22.94 15.15 13.30
N LEU A 224 22.01 14.45 13.96
CA LEU A 224 20.65 14.95 14.17
C LEU A 224 20.63 16.25 14.98
N GLU A 225 21.64 16.52 15.80
CA GLU A 225 21.75 17.79 16.53
C GLU A 225 21.92 19.00 15.61
N THR A 226 22.45 18.80 14.40
CA THR A 226 22.55 19.84 13.36
C THR A 226 21.28 19.96 12.51
N LYS A 227 20.30 19.07 12.69
CA LYS A 227 19.08 18.95 11.88
C LYS A 227 17.81 19.32 12.67
N LYS A 228 17.97 20.11 13.74
CA LYS A 228 16.90 20.49 14.68
C LYS A 228 15.72 21.16 13.99
N ASP A 229 15.96 22.05 13.02
CA ASP A 229 14.90 22.76 12.32
C ASP A 229 13.89 21.81 11.66
N TYR A 230 14.37 20.72 11.03
CA TYR A 230 13.51 19.70 10.42
C TYR A 230 12.73 18.89 11.46
N LEU A 231 13.35 18.61 12.61
CA LEU A 231 12.66 17.93 13.73
C LEU A 231 11.60 18.83 14.34
N ASP A 232 11.87 20.13 14.49
CA ASP A 232 10.94 21.12 15.00
C ASP A 232 9.77 21.34 14.04
N GLU A 233 10.00 21.31 12.73
CA GLU A 233 8.94 21.35 11.72
C GLU A 233 8.00 20.14 11.87
N ILE A 234 8.55 18.92 11.97
CA ILE A 234 7.76 17.69 12.19
C ILE A 234 6.97 17.79 13.50
N LYS A 235 7.61 18.23 14.60
CA LYS A 235 6.93 18.41 15.90
C LYS A 235 5.79 19.42 15.80
N SER A 236 6.02 20.54 15.11
CA SER A 236 5.02 21.60 14.92
C SER A 236 3.82 21.09 14.14
N MET A 237 4.04 20.42 13.01
CA MET A 237 2.96 19.80 12.22
C MET A 237 2.23 18.71 13.04
N GLY A 238 2.99 17.94 13.82
CA GLY A 238 2.49 16.84 14.66
C GLY A 238 1.50 17.28 15.74
N LYS A 239 1.45 18.58 16.08
CA LYS A 239 0.46 19.14 17.03
C LYS A 239 -0.96 19.14 16.46
N ASN A 240 -1.10 19.25 15.14
CA ASN A 240 -2.41 19.42 14.48
C ASN A 240 -2.75 18.27 13.51
N LYS A 241 -1.75 17.51 13.06
CA LYS A 241 -1.88 16.41 12.09
C LYS A 241 -1.18 15.18 12.62
N LYS A 242 -1.71 13.99 12.34
CA LYS A 242 -1.00 12.74 12.59
C LYS A 242 -0.05 12.46 11.42
N ILE A 243 1.24 12.41 11.73
CA ILE A 243 2.33 12.28 10.75
C ILE A 243 2.89 10.87 10.80
N ALA A 244 3.07 10.24 9.65
CA ALA A 244 3.86 9.02 9.54
C ALA A 244 5.26 9.33 8.98
N LEU A 245 6.29 9.17 9.81
CA LEU A 245 7.68 9.16 9.37
C LEU A 245 7.90 7.87 8.57
N MET A 246 8.31 7.97 7.31
CA MET A 246 8.45 6.82 6.42
C MET A 246 9.91 6.56 6.05
N CYS A 247 10.35 5.31 6.21
CA CYS A 247 11.59 4.76 5.62
C CYS A 247 11.31 3.42 4.93
N PHE A 248 12.34 2.73 4.43
CA PHE A 248 12.17 1.44 3.78
C PHE A 248 11.92 0.33 4.80
N GLU A 249 12.83 0.20 5.74
CA GLU A 249 12.99 -0.93 6.64
C GLU A 249 11.75 -1.11 7.52
N LYS A 250 11.33 -2.37 7.65
CA LYS A 250 10.19 -2.72 8.51
C LYS A 250 10.55 -2.53 9.97
N ASP A 251 11.67 -3.10 10.39
CA ASP A 251 12.13 -3.05 11.78
C ASP A 251 12.81 -1.71 12.09
N ILE A 252 12.23 -0.99 13.04
CA ILE A 252 12.72 0.32 13.48
C ILE A 252 14.11 0.25 14.11
N LYS A 253 14.52 -0.90 14.65
CA LYS A 253 15.86 -1.10 15.25
C LYS A 253 16.98 -1.05 14.23
N PHE A 254 16.66 -1.26 12.97
CA PHE A 254 17.61 -1.26 11.85
C PHE A 254 17.35 -0.11 10.88
N CYS A 255 16.59 0.92 11.28
CA CYS A 255 16.32 2.09 10.46
C CYS A 255 16.77 3.39 11.12
N HIS A 256 17.25 4.35 10.32
CA HIS A 256 17.50 5.73 10.75
C HIS A 256 16.24 6.42 11.30
N ARG A 257 15.05 6.05 10.79
CA ARG A 257 13.75 6.44 11.33
C ARG A 257 13.63 6.11 12.83
N GLY A 258 14.24 5.03 13.30
CA GLY A 258 14.27 4.67 14.71
C GLY A 258 15.07 5.64 15.56
N ILE A 259 16.18 6.13 15.02
CA ILE A 259 17.00 7.16 15.69
C ILE A 259 16.24 8.49 15.73
N ILE A 260 15.57 8.89 14.65
CA ILE A 260 14.67 10.06 14.64
C ILE A 260 13.57 9.92 15.70
N ALA A 261 12.90 8.76 15.75
CA ALA A 261 11.84 8.50 16.72
C ALA A 261 12.37 8.53 18.17
N LYS A 262 13.55 7.96 18.44
CA LYS A 262 14.22 8.04 19.74
C LYS A 262 14.47 9.51 20.13
N ARG A 263 14.98 10.33 19.21
CA ARG A 263 15.25 11.75 19.44
C ARG A 263 13.99 12.55 19.74
N LEU A 264 12.89 12.30 19.02
CA LEU A 264 11.59 12.92 19.26
C LEU A 264 10.99 12.52 20.62
N ARG A 265 11.12 11.24 21.00
CA ARG A 265 10.70 10.77 22.33
C ARG A 265 11.49 11.44 23.46
N ALA A 266 12.79 11.67 23.26
CA ALA A 266 13.62 12.41 24.21
C ALA A 266 13.19 13.88 24.38
N ASP A 267 12.57 14.48 23.36
CA ASP A 267 11.93 15.80 23.43
C ASP A 267 10.54 15.79 24.10
N GLY A 268 10.11 14.65 24.64
CA GLY A 268 8.79 14.49 25.28
C GLY A 268 7.65 14.28 24.29
N ILE A 269 7.93 13.97 23.02
CA ILE A 269 6.91 13.70 22.02
C ILE A 269 6.58 12.20 22.00
N GLU A 270 5.30 11.86 22.11
CA GLU A 270 4.87 10.48 21.92
C GLU A 270 4.99 10.07 20.44
N VAL A 271 5.66 8.94 20.20
CA VAL A 271 5.84 8.37 18.85
C VAL A 271 5.38 6.93 18.83
N THR A 272 4.38 6.61 18.00
CA THR A 272 3.83 5.25 17.83
C THR A 272 4.50 4.52 16.65
N ASP A 273 4.92 3.27 16.83
CA ASP A 273 5.50 2.48 15.74
C ASP A 273 4.44 1.58 15.07
N LEU A 274 4.33 1.64 13.73
CA LEU A 274 3.33 0.92 12.91
C LEU A 274 3.91 -0.29 12.15
#